data_AF-A0A3N5IZP2-F1
#
_entry.id   AF-A0A3N5IZP2-F1
#
_cell.length_a   1.000
_cell.length_b   1.000
_cell.length_c   1.000
_cell.angle_alpha   90.00
_cell.angle_beta   90.00
_cell.angle_gamma   90.00
#
_symmetry.space_group_name_H-M   'P 1'
#
loop_
_entity.id
_entity.type
_entity.pdbx_description
1 polymer ?
#
loop_
_entity_poly.entity_id
_entity_poly.type
_entity_poly.pdbx_seq_one_letter_code
_entity_poly.pdbx_strand_id
1 'polypeptide(L)'
;MKQLIHFRPQTALKLSPLLLLLLMNHVAAHGPWPSEPPADCPFSQSEEIVGIVFTGICSDYHVADTWYPSWAEDGNLYSPWTDGTLFEESSNSDGYTFVQEGVLGLYNAEQRPATTGQAKMIGDDPLHLTLISLGTVQADPYPYGGRYPCGSLLHNGVWYYGTYCLAPHGVTRFGSAIYNWPWLGPLVGFRTSTDYGKTWKETPHTPERPLFGETGLWGHPVKIGSPHFVDFGKNMEH
;
A
#
# COMPACT_ATOMS: atom_id res chain seq x y z
N MET A 1 0.10 -34.28 31.33
CA MET A 1 -0.52 -35.17 30.32
C MET A 1 -0.68 -34.32 29.06
N LYS A 2 0.23 -34.45 28.09
CA LYS A 2 0.27 -33.63 26.86
C LYS A 2 -0.44 -34.40 25.74
N GLN A 3 -1.47 -33.84 25.13
CA GLN A 3 -2.06 -34.39 23.91
C GLN A 3 -1.35 -33.83 22.68
N LEU A 4 -0.95 -34.75 21.81
CA LEU A 4 -0.28 -34.53 20.54
C LEU A 4 -1.36 -34.69 19.45
N ILE A 5 -1.60 -33.67 18.62
CA ILE A 5 -2.48 -33.80 17.45
C ILE A 5 -1.62 -34.28 16.28
N HIS A 6 -1.91 -35.49 15.80
CA HIS A 6 -1.32 -36.05 14.58
C HIS A 6 -2.12 -35.61 13.36
N PHE A 7 -1.46 -34.97 12.39
CA PHE A 7 -1.96 -34.90 11.02
C PHE A 7 -1.41 -36.10 10.22
N ARG A 8 -2.32 -36.91 9.67
CA ARG A 8 -1.99 -37.96 8.70
C ARG A 8 -1.72 -37.32 7.33
N PRO A 9 -0.66 -37.72 6.59
CA PRO A 9 -0.53 -37.34 5.20
C PRO A 9 -1.53 -38.14 4.37
N GLN A 10 -2.45 -37.45 3.70
CA GLN A 10 -3.28 -38.05 2.65
C GLN A 10 -2.43 -38.23 1.39
N THR A 11 -2.36 -39.48 0.92
CA THR A 11 -2.14 -39.91 -0.47
C THR A 11 -1.08 -39.17 -1.31
N ALA A 12 0.05 -39.84 -1.50
CA ALA A 12 1.06 -39.50 -2.51
C ALA A 12 0.45 -39.50 -3.92
N LEU A 13 0.26 -38.31 -4.51
CA LEU A 13 0.11 -38.16 -5.95
C LEU A 13 1.47 -38.44 -6.60
N LYS A 14 1.51 -39.43 -7.49
CA LYS A 14 2.64 -39.62 -8.41
C LYS A 14 2.69 -38.45 -9.39
N LEU A 15 3.52 -37.46 -9.09
CA LEU A 15 3.84 -36.38 -10.02
C LEU A 15 4.75 -36.91 -11.13
N SER A 16 4.47 -36.51 -12.38
CA SER A 16 5.29 -36.91 -13.53
C SER A 16 6.68 -36.24 -13.45
N PRO A 17 7.73 -36.81 -14.07
CA PRO A 17 9.06 -36.20 -14.11
C PRO A 17 9.06 -34.80 -14.76
N LEU A 18 8.07 -34.52 -15.62
CA LEU A 18 7.91 -33.23 -16.27
C LEU A 18 7.46 -32.12 -15.29
N LEU A 19 6.68 -32.48 -14.26
CA LEU A 19 6.27 -31.54 -13.22
C LEU A 19 7.40 -31.28 -12.21
N LEU A 20 8.29 -32.26 -12.01
CA LEU A 20 9.50 -32.08 -11.21
C LEU A 20 10.48 -31.11 -11.90
N LEU A 21 10.53 -31.09 -13.24
CA LEU A 21 11.34 -30.13 -14.00
C LEU A 21 10.76 -28.71 -13.97
N LEU A 22 9.43 -28.57 -13.88
CA LEU A 22 8.75 -27.27 -13.74
C LEU A 22 8.88 -26.68 -12.33
N LEU A 23 9.01 -27.52 -11.30
CA LEU A 23 9.25 -27.08 -9.91
C LEU A 23 10.72 -26.73 -9.61
N MET A 24 11.66 -27.10 -10.48
CA MET A 24 13.10 -26.82 -10.30
C MET A 24 13.56 -25.47 -10.90
N ASN A 25 12.66 -24.67 -11.48
CA ASN A 25 13.03 -23.45 -12.23
C ASN A 25 12.90 -22.13 -11.45
N HIS A 26 12.64 -22.12 -10.14
CA HIS A 26 12.43 -20.87 -9.39
C HIS A 26 13.41 -20.61 -8.24
N VAL A 27 14.62 -21.14 -8.31
CA VAL A 27 15.72 -20.67 -7.47
C VAL A 27 16.98 -20.47 -8.31
N ALA A 28 16.89 -19.64 -9.34
CA ALA A 28 18.08 -19.01 -9.89
C ALA A 28 18.14 -17.61 -9.29
N ALA A 29 19.08 -17.39 -8.36
CA ALA A 29 19.50 -16.03 -8.03
C ALA A 29 19.92 -15.38 -9.35
N HIS A 30 19.12 -14.41 -9.82
CA HIS A 30 19.49 -13.68 -11.02
C HIS A 30 20.78 -12.92 -10.69
N GLY A 31 21.77 -12.98 -11.59
CA GLY A 31 23.03 -12.25 -11.44
C GLY A 31 22.79 -10.74 -11.20
N PRO A 32 23.84 -9.99 -10.83
CA PRO A 32 23.72 -8.56 -10.57
C PRO A 32 23.02 -7.85 -11.73
N TRP A 33 22.04 -7.02 -11.40
CA TRP A 33 21.33 -6.18 -12.35
C TRP A 33 22.34 -5.30 -13.09
N PRO A 34 22.29 -5.20 -14.43
CA PRO A 34 23.20 -4.35 -15.19
C PRO A 34 23.06 -2.88 -14.74
N SER A 35 24.11 -2.36 -14.11
CA SER A 35 24.14 -1.00 -13.54
C SER A 35 25.10 -0.12 -14.33
N GLU A 36 24.89 0.00 -15.65
CA GLU A 36 25.68 0.87 -16.53
C GLU A 36 25.02 2.26 -16.61
N PRO A 37 25.61 3.31 -15.98
CA PRO A 37 25.09 4.66 -16.11
C PRO A 37 25.32 5.19 -17.54
N PRO A 38 24.57 6.22 -17.98
CA PRO A 38 24.86 6.93 -19.22
C PRO A 38 26.31 7.43 -19.27
N ALA A 39 26.92 7.42 -20.46
CA ALA A 39 28.32 7.83 -20.64
C ALA A 39 28.60 9.30 -20.22
N ASP A 40 27.55 10.13 -20.17
CA ASP A 40 27.55 11.53 -19.76
C ASP A 40 27.09 11.76 -18.31
N CYS A 41 27.00 10.70 -17.49
CA CYS A 41 26.66 10.83 -16.08
C CYS A 41 27.68 11.72 -15.34
N PRO A 42 27.25 12.83 -14.70
CA PRO A 42 28.16 13.77 -14.05
C PRO A 42 28.63 13.29 -12.67
N PHE A 43 28.11 12.18 -12.18
CA PHE A 43 28.42 11.61 -10.87
C PHE A 43 29.38 10.43 -11.02
N SER A 44 30.38 10.36 -10.16
CA SER A 44 31.22 9.16 -10.03
C SER A 44 30.37 7.97 -9.55
N GLN A 45 30.72 6.77 -10.00
CA GLN A 45 30.10 5.55 -9.50
C GLN A 45 30.37 5.42 -7.99
N SER A 46 29.37 4.95 -7.23
CA SER A 46 29.53 4.69 -5.79
C SER A 46 30.51 3.54 -5.55
N GLU A 47 31.41 3.72 -4.60
CA GLU A 47 32.30 2.66 -4.11
C GLU A 47 31.62 1.78 -3.04
N GLU A 48 30.53 2.26 -2.44
CA GLU A 48 29.81 1.58 -1.35
C GLU A 48 28.63 0.75 -1.87
N ILE A 49 27.93 1.25 -2.89
CA ILE A 49 26.76 0.58 -3.50
C ILE A 49 27.09 0.27 -4.96
N VAL A 50 27.54 -0.96 -5.20
CA VAL A 50 28.11 -1.38 -6.50
C VAL A 50 27.13 -2.09 -7.42
N GLY A 51 25.90 -2.37 -6.97
CA GLY A 51 24.88 -3.02 -7.78
C GLY A 51 23.64 -3.47 -7.01
N ILE A 52 22.69 -4.06 -7.73
CA ILE A 52 21.42 -4.58 -7.21
C ILE A 52 21.32 -6.05 -7.58
N VAL A 53 20.88 -6.91 -6.66
CA VAL A 53 20.61 -8.34 -6.91
C VAL A 53 19.19 -8.66 -6.49
N PHE A 54 18.42 -9.29 -7.38
CA PHE A 54 17.10 -9.81 -7.04
C PHE A 54 17.26 -11.22 -6.45
N THR A 55 17.05 -11.33 -5.14
CA THR A 55 17.21 -12.59 -4.40
C THR A 55 16.05 -13.57 -4.62
N GLY A 56 14.92 -13.07 -5.13
CA GLY A 56 13.67 -13.83 -5.19
C GLY A 56 13.03 -14.05 -3.80
N ILE A 57 13.60 -13.46 -2.74
CA ILE A 57 13.07 -13.51 -1.39
C ILE A 57 12.20 -12.28 -1.20
N CYS A 58 10.91 -12.50 -0.96
CA CYS A 58 9.98 -11.49 -0.52
C CYS A 58 9.24 -11.99 0.72
N SER A 59 8.77 -11.06 1.54
CA SER A 59 7.68 -11.38 2.46
C SER A 59 6.36 -11.24 1.70
N ASP A 60 5.47 -12.18 1.94
CA ASP A 60 4.16 -12.24 1.33
C ASP A 60 3.10 -12.09 2.41
N TYR A 61 3.20 -11.10 3.32
CA TYR A 61 2.27 -10.94 4.44
C TYR A 61 0.76 -11.09 4.07
N HIS A 62 0.37 -10.97 2.79
CA HIS A 62 -0.96 -11.32 2.22
C HIS A 62 -2.11 -10.58 2.89
N VAL A 63 -1.83 -9.37 3.41
CA VAL A 63 -2.80 -8.59 4.18
C VAL A 63 -3.43 -7.48 3.36
N ALA A 64 -2.67 -6.61 2.70
CA ALA A 64 -3.21 -5.45 2.00
C ALA A 64 -2.26 -4.96 0.91
N ASP A 65 -2.80 -4.31 -0.11
CA ASP A 65 -2.06 -3.81 -1.29
C ASP A 65 -1.21 -2.58 -0.95
N THR A 66 -1.77 -1.62 -0.22
CA THR A 66 -1.12 -0.30 -0.01
C THR A 66 -0.57 -0.14 1.40
N TRP A 67 0.68 0.34 1.53
CA TRP A 67 1.35 0.62 2.81
C TRP A 67 2.31 1.83 2.70
N TYR A 68 2.37 2.69 3.73
CA TYR A 68 3.35 3.80 3.84
C TYR A 68 4.04 3.81 5.22
N PRO A 69 5.01 2.90 5.47
CA PRO A 69 5.68 2.82 6.75
C PRO A 69 6.46 4.10 7.07
N SER A 70 6.44 4.51 8.34
CA SER A 70 7.34 5.53 8.89
C SER A 70 7.90 5.09 10.24
N TRP A 71 9.19 5.30 10.47
CA TRP A 71 9.90 4.77 11.63
C TRP A 71 9.84 5.73 12.82
N ALA A 72 9.13 5.31 13.86
CA ALA A 72 8.92 6.09 15.06
C ALA A 72 10.08 6.05 16.06
N GLU A 73 10.11 7.03 16.96
CA GLU A 73 11.00 7.09 18.12
C GLU A 73 10.90 5.87 19.07
N ASP A 74 9.76 5.17 19.08
CA ASP A 74 9.54 3.97 19.90
C ASP A 74 10.20 2.71 19.31
N GLY A 75 10.87 2.86 18.16
CA GLY A 75 11.59 1.80 17.46
C GLY A 75 10.74 0.98 16.49
N ASN A 76 9.45 1.29 16.32
CA ASN A 76 8.55 0.55 15.44
C ASN A 76 8.19 1.37 14.18
N LEU A 77 7.73 0.67 13.15
CA LEU A 77 7.16 1.30 11.97
C LEU A 77 5.65 1.50 12.16
N TYR A 78 5.15 2.62 11.68
CA TYR A 78 3.72 2.94 11.66
C TYR A 78 3.30 3.22 10.24
N SER A 79 2.22 2.58 9.81
CA SER A 79 1.84 2.61 8.41
C SER A 79 0.33 2.70 8.25
N PRO A 80 -0.16 3.60 7.39
CA PRO A 80 -1.49 3.50 6.88
C PRO A 80 -1.58 2.35 5.88
N TRP A 81 -2.75 1.74 5.75
CA TRP A 81 -2.99 0.69 4.77
C TRP A 81 -4.38 0.76 4.15
N THR A 82 -4.59 0.16 2.98
CA THR A 82 -5.91 -0.06 2.41
C THR A 82 -5.88 -1.21 1.39
N ASP A 83 -7.06 -1.61 0.92
CA ASP A 83 -7.29 -2.69 -0.03
C ASP A 83 -6.77 -4.04 0.45
N GLY A 84 -7.50 -4.59 1.42
CA GLY A 84 -7.25 -5.92 1.94
C GLY A 84 -7.80 -6.11 3.33
N THR A 85 -7.24 -7.08 4.03
CA THR A 85 -7.62 -7.48 5.39
C THR A 85 -6.38 -7.67 6.25
N LEU A 86 -6.33 -6.92 7.35
CA LEU A 86 -5.36 -7.12 8.42
C LEU A 86 -6.08 -7.77 9.61
N PHE A 87 -5.89 -9.08 9.79
CA PHE A 87 -6.60 -9.89 10.77
C PHE A 87 -8.13 -9.90 10.58
N GLU A 88 -8.89 -9.31 11.49
CA GLU A 88 -10.36 -9.22 11.45
C GLU A 88 -10.86 -7.90 10.85
N GLU A 89 -9.95 -7.00 10.48
CA GLU A 89 -10.28 -5.69 9.93
C GLU A 89 -10.02 -5.66 8.43
N SER A 90 -11.01 -5.18 7.67
CA SER A 90 -10.87 -4.98 6.22
C SER A 90 -10.89 -3.49 5.90
N SER A 91 -10.13 -3.12 4.87
CA SER A 91 -10.15 -1.78 4.31
C SER A 91 -10.29 -1.84 2.80
N ASN A 92 -11.07 -0.90 2.25
CA ASN A 92 -11.34 -0.79 0.83
C ASN A 92 -11.26 0.69 0.45
N SER A 93 -10.53 1.00 -0.60
CA SER A 93 -10.40 2.34 -1.14
C SER A 93 -11.60 2.78 -1.99
N ASP A 94 -12.43 1.85 -2.48
CA ASP A 94 -13.56 2.12 -3.37
C ASP A 94 -14.76 2.72 -2.61
N GLY A 95 -15.22 3.86 -3.10
CA GLY A 95 -16.40 4.60 -2.65
C GLY A 95 -17.72 4.08 -3.21
N TYR A 96 -17.68 3.11 -4.12
CA TYR A 96 -18.84 2.52 -4.76
C TYR A 96 -18.88 1.01 -4.53
N THR A 97 -20.09 0.48 -4.32
CA THR A 97 -20.33 -0.96 -4.27
C THR A 97 -20.83 -1.46 -5.62
N PHE A 98 -20.37 -2.65 -6.02
CA PHE A 98 -20.89 -3.32 -7.20
C PHE A 98 -22.34 -3.74 -6.96
N VAL A 99 -23.22 -3.43 -7.91
CA VAL A 99 -24.66 -3.77 -7.81
C VAL A 99 -24.92 -5.23 -8.11
N GLN A 100 -23.99 -5.87 -8.84
CA GLN A 100 -24.11 -7.25 -9.27
C GLN A 100 -22.71 -7.83 -9.53
N GLU A 101 -22.38 -8.94 -8.87
CA GLU A 101 -21.16 -9.69 -9.14
C GLU A 101 -21.07 -10.02 -10.64
N GLY A 102 -19.92 -9.72 -11.26
CA GLY A 102 -19.62 -10.08 -12.65
C GLY A 102 -20.07 -9.09 -13.72
N VAL A 103 -20.73 -7.97 -13.38
CA VAL A 103 -21.06 -6.92 -14.36
C VAL A 103 -20.15 -5.70 -14.16
N LEU A 104 -19.04 -5.67 -14.91
CA LEU A 104 -18.12 -4.52 -14.94
C LEU A 104 -18.86 -3.27 -15.43
N GLY A 105 -18.88 -2.22 -14.60
CA GLY A 105 -19.41 -0.90 -14.96
C GLY A 105 -20.85 -0.61 -14.52
N LEU A 106 -21.47 -1.47 -13.71
CA LEU A 106 -22.70 -1.12 -12.99
C LEU A 106 -22.38 -0.84 -11.51
N TYR A 107 -22.28 0.44 -11.16
CA TYR A 107 -22.15 0.94 -9.79
C TYR A 107 -23.44 1.68 -9.43
N ASN A 108 -24.16 1.24 -8.40
CA ASN A 108 -25.31 1.92 -7.79
C ASN A 108 -25.23 1.72 -6.28
N ALA A 109 -24.65 2.72 -5.63
CA ALA A 109 -25.25 3.48 -4.54
C ALA A 109 -24.09 4.24 -3.88
N GLU A 110 -24.28 5.53 -3.61
CA GLU A 110 -23.39 6.39 -2.83
C GLU A 110 -23.30 5.92 -1.36
N GLN A 111 -23.01 4.65 -1.11
CA GLN A 111 -22.76 4.16 0.24
C GLN A 111 -21.43 4.70 0.77
N ARG A 112 -20.57 5.24 -0.11
CA ARG A 112 -19.29 5.88 0.18
C ARG A 112 -18.49 5.06 1.20
N PRO A 113 -18.39 3.72 1.07
CA PRO A 113 -17.90 2.84 2.12
C PRO A 113 -16.37 2.83 2.23
N ALA A 114 -15.67 3.67 1.46
CA ALA A 114 -14.22 3.68 1.45
C ALA A 114 -13.67 3.92 2.86
N THR A 115 -12.64 3.19 3.20
CA THR A 115 -11.93 3.26 4.47
C THR A 115 -10.44 3.24 4.22
N THR A 116 -9.70 3.68 5.22
CA THR A 116 -8.25 3.51 5.26
C THR A 116 -7.86 3.02 6.65
N GLY A 117 -6.98 2.03 6.73
CA GLY A 117 -6.46 1.47 7.96
C GLY A 117 -5.20 2.16 8.47
N GLN A 118 -4.83 1.80 9.70
CA GLN A 118 -3.55 2.11 10.32
C GLN A 118 -3.02 0.88 11.05
N ALA A 119 -1.71 0.73 11.10
CA ALA A 119 -1.06 -0.41 11.71
C ALA A 119 0.31 -0.05 12.28
N LYS A 120 0.72 -0.84 13.27
CA LYS A 120 2.08 -0.88 13.82
C LYS A 120 2.78 -2.12 13.30
N MET A 121 4.03 -1.98 12.87
CA MET A 121 4.91 -3.08 12.46
C MET A 121 6.10 -3.13 13.41
N ILE A 122 6.31 -4.30 14.03
CA ILE A 122 7.33 -4.54 15.03
C ILE A 122 8.39 -5.45 14.43
N GLY A 123 9.65 -5.04 14.53
CA GLY A 123 10.80 -5.77 14.02
C GLY A 123 11.68 -4.90 13.13
N ASP A 124 12.89 -5.36 12.88
CA ASP A 124 13.92 -4.76 12.02
C ASP A 124 14.23 -5.62 10.79
N ASP A 125 13.71 -6.86 10.75
CA ASP A 125 13.76 -7.74 9.59
C ASP A 125 12.48 -7.62 8.76
N PRO A 126 12.54 -7.05 7.53
CA PRO A 126 11.37 -6.90 6.66
C PRO A 126 10.73 -8.24 6.27
N LEU A 127 11.42 -9.37 6.45
CA LEU A 127 10.88 -10.71 6.23
C LEU A 127 10.10 -11.28 7.42
N HIS A 128 10.27 -10.71 8.62
CA HIS A 128 9.71 -11.25 9.87
C HIS A 128 9.08 -10.17 10.79
N LEU A 129 8.44 -9.16 10.21
CA LEU A 129 7.70 -8.15 10.93
C LEU A 129 6.45 -8.75 11.59
N THR A 130 6.18 -8.33 12.82
CA THR A 130 4.88 -8.56 13.48
C THR A 130 3.97 -7.37 13.25
N LEU A 131 2.83 -7.59 12.60
CA LEU A 131 1.84 -6.56 12.35
C LEU A 131 0.80 -6.50 13.48
N ILE A 132 0.38 -5.29 13.84
CA ILE A 132 -0.73 -5.02 14.76
C ILE A 132 -1.65 -4.03 14.09
N SER A 133 -2.93 -4.39 13.93
CA SER A 133 -3.92 -3.41 13.45
C SER A 133 -4.23 -2.38 14.53
N LEU A 134 -4.36 -1.13 14.12
CA LEU A 134 -4.73 0.01 14.97
C LEU A 134 -6.12 0.56 14.58
N GLY A 135 -6.90 -0.22 13.83
CA GLY A 135 -8.22 0.17 13.36
C GLY A 135 -8.25 0.64 11.91
N THR A 136 -9.47 0.93 11.48
CA THR A 136 -9.77 1.61 10.22
C THR A 136 -10.59 2.87 10.48
N VAL A 137 -10.54 3.81 9.54
CA VAL A 137 -11.33 5.04 9.56
C VAL A 137 -12.06 5.20 8.23
N GLN A 138 -13.32 5.65 8.29
CA GLN A 138 -14.08 6.04 7.10
C GLN A 138 -13.34 7.15 6.33
N ALA A 139 -13.21 6.99 5.02
CA ALA A 139 -12.51 7.89 4.14
C ALA A 139 -13.40 8.22 2.94
N ASP A 140 -14.40 9.10 3.13
CA ASP A 140 -15.32 9.50 2.04
C ASP A 140 -14.51 10.01 0.83
N PRO A 141 -14.61 9.38 -0.35
CA PRO A 141 -13.90 9.79 -1.55
C PRO A 141 -14.64 10.84 -2.37
N TYR A 142 -15.92 11.13 -2.10
CA TYR A 142 -16.75 11.96 -2.97
C TYR A 142 -16.17 13.38 -3.16
N PRO A 143 -16.12 13.93 -4.39
CA PRO A 143 -16.77 13.46 -5.64
C PRO A 143 -15.99 12.43 -6.48
N TYR A 144 -14.94 11.83 -5.93
CA TYR A 144 -14.14 10.80 -6.59
C TYR A 144 -14.68 9.40 -6.31
N GLY A 145 -14.15 8.41 -7.02
CA GLY A 145 -14.49 7.00 -6.81
C GLY A 145 -13.68 6.32 -5.75
N GLY A 146 -12.43 6.71 -5.56
CA GLY A 146 -11.52 6.04 -4.63
C GLY A 146 -10.79 7.02 -3.72
N ARG A 147 -10.41 6.56 -2.52
CA ARG A 147 -9.57 7.31 -1.59
C ARG A 147 -8.56 6.38 -0.92
N TYR A 148 -7.29 6.61 -1.20
CA TYR A 148 -6.17 5.83 -0.71
C TYR A 148 -5.36 6.60 0.32
N PRO A 149 -4.66 5.89 1.23
CA PRO A 149 -3.65 6.51 2.06
C PRO A 149 -2.46 6.97 1.23
N CYS A 150 -1.79 8.03 1.68
CA CYS A 150 -0.50 8.50 1.20
C CYS A 150 0.18 9.32 2.29
N GLY A 151 1.40 9.81 2.04
CA GLY A 151 2.05 10.80 2.91
C GLY A 151 1.98 10.43 4.39
N SER A 152 2.71 9.38 4.77
CA SER A 152 2.84 8.95 6.16
C SER A 152 4.19 9.41 6.69
N LEU A 153 4.17 10.19 7.78
CA LEU A 153 5.38 10.59 8.50
C LEU A 153 5.10 10.61 9.99
N LEU A 154 5.84 9.83 10.76
CA LEU A 154 5.82 9.90 12.22
C LEU A 154 7.12 10.50 12.72
N HIS A 155 7.02 11.71 13.27
CA HIS A 155 8.18 12.46 13.74
C HIS A 155 7.86 13.20 15.03
N ASN A 156 8.74 13.09 16.02
CA ASN A 156 8.62 13.66 17.37
C ASN A 156 7.25 13.39 18.00
N GLY A 157 6.80 12.14 17.94
CA GLY A 157 5.54 11.68 18.50
C GLY A 157 4.28 12.13 17.74
N VAL A 158 4.40 12.83 16.60
CA VAL A 158 3.28 13.25 15.76
C VAL A 158 3.28 12.45 14.47
N TRP A 159 2.18 11.73 14.23
CA TRP A 159 1.95 11.02 12.98
C TRP A 159 1.06 11.85 12.06
N TYR A 160 1.61 12.25 10.91
CA TYR A 160 0.89 12.85 9.78
C TYR A 160 0.47 11.75 8.81
N TYR A 161 -0.82 11.66 8.53
CA TYR A 161 -1.41 10.65 7.65
C TYR A 161 -2.24 11.37 6.57
N GLY A 162 -1.72 11.36 5.35
CA GLY A 162 -2.38 11.89 4.16
C GLY A 162 -3.34 10.92 3.48
N THR A 163 -4.27 11.45 2.70
CA THR A 163 -5.07 10.65 1.76
C THR A 163 -5.18 11.36 0.42
N TYR A 164 -5.23 10.59 -0.66
CA TYR A 164 -5.43 11.10 -2.02
C TYR A 164 -6.59 10.37 -2.69
N CYS A 165 -7.14 10.98 -3.74
CA CYS A 165 -8.30 10.44 -4.43
C CYS A 165 -7.96 9.85 -5.79
N LEU A 166 -8.87 9.01 -6.31
CA LEU A 166 -8.80 8.40 -7.64
C LEU A 166 -10.17 8.43 -8.31
N ALA A 167 -10.22 8.68 -9.62
CA ALA A 167 -11.46 8.81 -10.37
C ALA A 167 -11.41 8.12 -11.75
N PRO A 168 -12.56 7.86 -12.37
CA PRO A 168 -13.90 7.95 -11.77
C PRO A 168 -14.24 6.71 -10.91
N HIS A 169 -13.74 5.52 -11.27
CA HIS A 169 -13.97 4.26 -10.54
C HIS A 169 -12.78 3.31 -10.68
N GLY A 170 -12.67 2.32 -9.78
CA GLY A 170 -11.60 1.32 -9.77
C GLY A 170 -11.61 0.43 -11.00
N VAL A 171 -12.74 0.36 -11.70
CA VAL A 171 -12.81 -0.22 -13.04
C VAL A 171 -13.54 0.73 -13.98
N THR A 172 -12.79 1.38 -14.88
CA THR A 172 -13.32 2.36 -15.81
C THR A 172 -13.08 1.93 -17.26
N ARG A 173 -14.13 1.86 -18.07
CA ARG A 173 -14.03 1.54 -19.50
C ARG A 173 -13.86 2.81 -20.32
N PHE A 174 -12.80 2.86 -21.13
CA PHE A 174 -12.63 3.87 -22.19
C PHE A 174 -12.44 3.18 -23.54
N GLY A 175 -13.42 3.36 -24.44
CA GLY A 175 -13.48 2.62 -25.70
C GLY A 175 -13.52 1.10 -25.45
N SER A 176 -12.57 0.38 -26.04
CA SER A 176 -12.42 -1.07 -25.86
C SER A 176 -11.57 -1.47 -24.65
N ALA A 177 -10.87 -0.53 -24.01
CA ALA A 177 -9.95 -0.79 -22.92
C ALA A 177 -10.60 -0.58 -21.54
N ILE A 178 -10.05 -1.27 -20.55
CA ILE A 178 -10.44 -1.16 -19.14
C ILE A 178 -9.22 -0.63 -18.39
N TYR A 179 -9.43 0.43 -17.62
CA TYR A 179 -8.42 1.09 -16.82
C TYR A 179 -8.75 0.93 -15.35
N ASN A 180 -7.74 0.58 -14.57
CA ASN A 180 -7.79 0.72 -13.12
C ASN A 180 -7.47 2.18 -12.78
N TRP A 181 -8.34 2.84 -12.00
CA TRP A 181 -8.17 4.21 -11.51
C TRP A 181 -7.48 5.18 -12.49
N PRO A 182 -8.13 5.56 -13.60
CA PRO A 182 -7.46 6.26 -14.69
C PRO A 182 -7.02 7.70 -14.36
N TRP A 183 -7.62 8.34 -13.36
CA TRP A 183 -7.30 9.72 -13.00
C TRP A 183 -6.80 9.82 -11.55
N LEU A 184 -5.60 10.36 -11.40
CA LEU A 184 -5.03 10.73 -10.10
C LEU A 184 -5.70 12.00 -9.59
N GLY A 185 -6.33 11.90 -8.43
CA GLY A 185 -6.89 13.02 -7.68
C GLY A 185 -5.86 13.70 -6.77
N PRO A 186 -6.30 14.71 -6.01
CA PRO A 186 -5.44 15.56 -5.20
C PRO A 186 -5.15 14.92 -3.85
N LEU A 187 -4.07 15.38 -3.20
CA LEU A 187 -3.91 15.22 -1.76
C LEU A 187 -5.05 15.97 -1.04
N VAL A 188 -5.90 15.23 -0.32
CA VAL A 188 -6.99 15.82 0.46
C VAL A 188 -6.42 16.69 1.58
N GLY A 189 -5.50 16.13 2.35
CA GLY A 189 -4.88 16.76 3.51
C GLY A 189 -4.38 15.72 4.49
N PHE A 190 -3.79 16.16 5.59
CA PHE A 190 -3.28 15.30 6.66
C PHE A 190 -4.18 15.35 7.87
N ARG A 191 -4.60 14.17 8.36
CA ARG A 191 -4.98 14.02 9.77
C ARG A 191 -3.73 13.77 10.59
N THR A 192 -3.81 14.10 11.87
CA THR A 192 -2.67 13.96 12.79
C THR A 192 -3.03 13.16 14.02
N SER A 193 -2.13 12.30 14.46
CA SER A 193 -2.21 11.60 15.75
C SER A 193 -1.00 11.96 16.61
N THR A 194 -1.21 12.11 17.92
CA THR A 194 -0.14 12.32 18.92
C THR A 194 -0.02 11.14 19.87
N ASP A 195 -0.64 10.00 19.53
CA ASP A 195 -0.70 8.79 20.34
C ASP A 195 -0.54 7.52 19.49
N TYR A 196 0.25 7.64 18.42
CA TYR A 196 0.62 6.54 17.54
C TYR A 196 -0.57 5.90 16.82
N GLY A 197 -1.51 6.71 16.38
CA GLY A 197 -2.65 6.31 15.55
C GLY A 197 -3.85 5.76 16.32
N LYS A 198 -3.85 5.85 17.66
CA LYS A 198 -5.01 5.44 18.48
C LYS A 198 -6.15 6.44 18.38
N THR A 199 -5.83 7.73 18.35
CA THR A 199 -6.78 8.82 18.12
C THR A 199 -6.26 9.79 17.07
N TRP A 200 -7.20 10.47 16.40
CA TRP A 200 -6.91 11.32 15.26
C TRP A 200 -7.59 12.68 15.39
N LYS A 201 -6.85 13.73 15.06
CA LYS A 201 -7.39 15.03 14.70
C LYS A 201 -7.51 15.09 13.18
N GLU A 202 -8.75 15.16 12.70
CA GLU A 202 -9.03 15.18 11.27
C GLU A 202 -8.56 16.47 10.58
N THR A 203 -8.32 16.35 9.27
CA THR A 203 -8.03 17.48 8.40
C THR A 203 -9.28 18.33 8.17
N PRO A 204 -9.20 19.67 8.05
CA PRO A 204 -10.37 20.49 7.70
C PRO A 204 -10.76 20.36 6.21
N HIS A 205 -9.96 19.66 5.41
CA HIS A 205 -10.12 19.51 3.98
C HIS A 205 -11.00 18.32 3.60
N THR A 206 -11.60 18.38 2.43
CA THR A 206 -12.41 17.30 1.83
C THR A 206 -11.91 17.03 0.41
N PRO A 207 -12.27 15.91 -0.24
CA PRO A 207 -11.89 15.70 -1.63
C PRO A 207 -12.37 16.82 -2.57
N GLU A 208 -13.55 17.42 -2.30
CA GLU A 208 -14.05 18.59 -3.03
C GLU A 208 -13.26 19.88 -2.75
N ARG A 209 -12.68 20.01 -1.54
CA ARG A 209 -11.88 21.17 -1.11
C ARG A 209 -10.53 20.73 -0.54
N PRO A 210 -9.64 20.19 -1.39
CA PRO A 210 -8.39 19.57 -0.97
C PRO A 210 -7.36 20.64 -0.59
N LEU A 211 -6.28 20.21 0.07
CA LEU A 211 -5.24 21.08 0.63
C LEU A 211 -4.69 22.11 -0.36
N PHE A 212 -4.52 21.74 -1.63
CA PHE A 212 -3.97 22.61 -2.68
C PHE A 212 -5.01 23.16 -3.67
N GLY A 213 -6.30 22.84 -3.48
CA GLY A 213 -7.39 23.31 -4.35
C GLY A 213 -7.39 22.72 -5.77
N GLU A 214 -6.60 21.67 -6.02
CA GLU A 214 -6.55 20.96 -7.30
C GLU A 214 -7.65 19.89 -7.39
N THR A 215 -8.06 19.47 -8.58
CA THR A 215 -9.12 18.45 -8.71
C THR A 215 -8.66 17.12 -9.28
N GLY A 216 -7.89 17.01 -10.37
CA GLY A 216 -7.67 15.67 -10.94
C GLY A 216 -8.88 15.00 -11.60
N LEU A 217 -10.12 15.42 -11.30
CA LEU A 217 -11.32 14.97 -12.00
C LEU A 217 -11.20 15.27 -13.50
N TRP A 218 -11.80 14.40 -14.31
CA TRP A 218 -11.76 14.49 -15.77
C TRP A 218 -10.34 14.51 -16.35
N GLY A 219 -9.36 14.01 -15.61
CA GLY A 219 -7.96 13.95 -16.02
C GLY A 219 -7.24 15.30 -15.97
N HIS A 220 -7.77 16.29 -15.24
CA HIS A 220 -7.02 17.52 -14.99
C HIS A 220 -5.71 17.21 -14.25
N PRO A 221 -4.61 17.90 -14.54
CA PRO A 221 -3.36 17.65 -13.84
C PRO A 221 -3.45 18.07 -12.37
N VAL A 222 -2.79 17.30 -11.50
CA VAL A 222 -2.54 17.64 -10.10
C VAL A 222 -1.03 17.75 -9.88
N LYS A 223 -0.59 18.75 -9.12
CA LYS A 223 0.82 18.90 -8.73
C LYS A 223 1.20 17.89 -7.66
N ILE A 224 0.32 17.70 -6.67
CA ILE A 224 0.55 16.79 -5.55
C ILE A 224 -0.69 15.91 -5.36
N GLY A 225 -0.64 14.72 -5.95
CA GLY A 225 -1.64 13.66 -5.75
C GLY A 225 -1.30 12.79 -4.55
N SER A 226 -0.34 11.87 -4.71
CA SER A 226 0.13 10.97 -3.65
C SER A 226 1.56 11.33 -3.19
N PRO A 227 1.72 12.22 -2.18
CA PRO A 227 3.05 12.53 -1.64
C PRO A 227 3.65 11.31 -0.93
N HIS A 228 4.96 11.16 -1.07
CA HIS A 228 5.77 10.19 -0.35
C HIS A 228 6.84 10.94 0.45
N PHE A 229 7.12 10.47 1.66
CA PHE A 229 8.23 10.99 2.46
C PHE A 229 9.44 10.09 2.28
N VAL A 230 10.62 10.69 2.17
CA VAL A 230 11.86 9.96 2.36
C VAL A 230 12.03 9.80 3.87
N ASP A 231 11.95 8.58 4.36
CA ASP A 231 12.14 8.26 5.77
C ASP A 231 13.65 8.05 6.02
N PHE A 232 14.22 8.91 6.87
CA PHE A 232 15.62 8.86 7.26
C PHE A 232 15.82 8.03 8.54
N GLY A 233 15.13 6.89 8.65
CA GLY A 233 15.28 6.01 9.79
C GLY A 233 14.54 6.50 11.02
N LYS A 234 14.91 5.93 12.17
CA LYS A 234 14.19 6.10 13.43
C LYS A 234 14.02 7.57 13.77
N ASN A 235 12.77 8.04 13.81
CA ASN A 235 12.43 9.45 14.09
C ASN A 235 13.08 10.46 13.12
N MET A 236 13.37 10.06 11.88
CA MET A 236 14.14 10.85 10.91
C MET A 236 15.59 11.15 11.37
N GLU A 237 16.12 10.33 12.28
CA GLU A 237 17.50 10.40 12.76
C GLU A 237 18.31 9.21 12.20
N HIS A 238 19.47 9.55 11.64
CA HIS A 238 20.48 8.62 11.12
C HIS A 238 21.77 8.73 11.92
#